data_AF-A0A2N5SMJ3-F1
#
_entry.id   AF-A0A2N5SMJ3-F1
#
_cell.length_a   1.000
_cell.length_b   1.000
_cell.length_c   1.000
_cell.angle_alpha   90.00
_cell.angle_beta   90.00
_cell.angle_gamma   90.00
#
_symmetry.space_group_name_H-M   'P 1'
#
loop_
_entity.id
_entity.type
_entity.pdbx_description
1 polymer ?
#
loop_
_entity_poly.entity_id
_entity_poly.type
_entity_poly.pdbx_seq_one_letter_code
_entity_poly.pdbx_strand_id
1 'polypeptide(L)'
;MDHSDADLGQVPRFKTGTVQEIFRQSWTNERKSSLKLMVEKPPKINEIALRLSAEYLRRFTIELVHRSTQVARQEEQEEENDRILNSPSTSQAGDHNLRADLKGLIELRHLQKAAPGVLLDF
;
A
#
# COMPACT_ATOMS: atom_id res chain seq x y z
N MET A 1 -34.59 -5.32 11.26
CA MET A 1 -33.46 -5.42 12.22
C MET A 1 -32.45 -6.32 11.54
N ASP A 2 -31.47 -5.74 10.84
CA ASP A 2 -30.40 -6.53 10.24
C ASP A 2 -29.08 -5.81 10.53
N HIS A 3 -28.17 -6.55 11.16
CA HIS A 3 -27.02 -6.06 11.90
C HIS A 3 -25.95 -5.53 10.94
N SER A 4 -25.84 -4.21 10.81
CA SER A 4 -24.61 -3.56 10.35
C SER A 4 -23.79 -3.17 11.58
N ASP A 5 -23.32 -4.17 12.31
CA ASP A 5 -22.11 -4.01 13.12
C ASP A 5 -20.97 -3.85 12.12
N ALA A 6 -20.74 -2.61 11.71
CA ALA A 6 -19.47 -2.23 11.12
C ALA A 6 -18.43 -2.42 12.21
N ASP A 7 -17.80 -3.59 12.22
CA ASP A 7 -16.71 -3.94 13.11
C ASP A 7 -15.61 -2.88 12.94
N LEU A 8 -15.61 -1.88 13.82
CA LEU A 8 -14.83 -0.63 13.70
C LEU A 8 -13.32 -0.88 13.67
N GLY A 9 -12.87 -2.12 13.93
CA GLY A 9 -11.48 -2.55 13.86
C GLY A 9 -11.08 -3.26 12.56
N GLN A 10 -12.01 -3.54 11.63
CA GLN A 10 -11.68 -4.29 10.42
C GLN A 10 -11.19 -3.38 9.29
N VAL A 11 -9.94 -3.60 8.82
CA VAL A 11 -9.40 -2.88 7.64
C VAL A 11 -10.38 -3.00 6.46
N PRO A 12 -10.75 -1.91 5.78
CA PRO A 12 -11.71 -1.95 4.67
C PRO A 12 -11.34 -2.98 3.60
N ARG A 13 -12.36 -3.65 3.04
CA ARG A 13 -12.20 -4.61 1.96
C ARG A 13 -12.43 -3.95 0.61
N PHE A 14 -11.74 -4.43 -0.41
CA PHE A 14 -12.04 -4.04 -1.78
C PHE A 14 -13.42 -4.56 -2.20
N LYS A 15 -14.22 -3.69 -2.84
CA LYS A 15 -15.48 -4.12 -3.46
C LYS A 15 -15.16 -5.08 -4.59
N THR A 16 -15.88 -6.20 -4.67
CA THR A 16 -15.67 -7.22 -5.73
C THR A 16 -15.82 -6.64 -7.14
N GLY A 17 -16.72 -5.68 -7.34
CA GLY A 17 -16.87 -4.97 -8.61
C GLY A 17 -15.61 -4.18 -9.03
N THR A 18 -14.89 -3.60 -8.06
CA THR A 18 -13.60 -2.94 -8.33
C THR A 18 -12.55 -3.95 -8.78
N VAL A 19 -12.48 -5.11 -8.11
CA VAL A 19 -11.53 -6.18 -8.46
C VAL A 19 -11.84 -6.75 -9.85
N GLN A 20 -13.12 -6.95 -10.16
CA GLN A 20 -13.56 -7.39 -11.48
C GLN A 20 -13.16 -6.38 -12.58
N GLU A 21 -13.30 -5.09 -12.31
CA GLU A 21 -12.91 -4.03 -13.24
C GLU A 21 -11.39 -3.99 -13.46
N ILE A 22 -10.57 -4.19 -12.42
CA ILE A 22 -9.11 -4.30 -12.54
C ILE A 22 -8.74 -5.43 -13.50
N PHE A 23 -9.30 -6.64 -13.32
CA PHE A 23 -9.04 -7.75 -14.22
C PHE A 23 -9.49 -7.47 -15.67
N ARG A 24 -10.65 -6.84 -15.84
CA ARG A 24 -11.16 -6.44 -17.17
C ARG A 24 -10.21 -5.46 -17.85
N GLN A 25 -9.66 -4.49 -17.12
CA GLN A 25 -8.72 -3.50 -17.65
C GLN A 25 -7.38 -4.13 -18.04
N SER A 26 -6.81 -4.99 -17.18
CA SER A 26 -5.57 -5.72 -17.48
C SER A 26 -5.70 -6.52 -18.77
N TRP A 27 -6.79 -7.27 -18.92
CA TRP A 27 -7.10 -8.00 -20.15
C TRP A 27 -7.26 -7.06 -21.36
N THR A 28 -7.96 -5.94 -21.19
CA THR A 28 -8.18 -4.98 -22.29
C THR A 28 -6.86 -4.37 -22.78
N ASN A 29 -5.93 -4.09 -21.87
CA ASN A 29 -4.62 -3.55 -22.21
C ASN A 29 -3.75 -4.58 -22.93
N GLU A 30 -3.74 -5.83 -22.45
CA GLU A 30 -3.06 -6.95 -23.12
C GLU A 30 -3.63 -7.23 -24.52
N ARG A 31 -4.95 -7.07 -24.67
CA ARG A 31 -5.62 -7.14 -25.98
C ARG A 31 -5.16 -6.06 -26.95
N LYS A 32 -4.97 -4.83 -26.47
CA LYS A 32 -4.54 -3.71 -27.34
C LYS A 32 -3.11 -3.91 -27.84
N SER A 33 -2.27 -4.63 -27.11
CA SER A 33 -0.90 -4.93 -27.52
C SER A 33 -0.75 -6.20 -28.38
N SER A 34 -1.83 -6.97 -28.63
CA SER A 34 -1.77 -8.23 -29.37
C SER A 34 -2.91 -8.41 -30.38
N LEU A 35 -2.56 -8.47 -31.68
CA LEU A 35 -3.50 -8.71 -32.79
C LEU A 35 -4.27 -10.04 -32.66
N LYS A 36 -3.70 -11.07 -32.03
CA LYS A 36 -4.37 -12.37 -31.80
C LYS A 36 -5.50 -12.26 -30.77
N LEU A 37 -5.30 -11.47 -29.72
CA LEU A 37 -6.26 -11.34 -28.62
C LEU A 37 -7.45 -10.43 -28.98
N MET A 38 -7.36 -9.64 -30.06
CA MET A 38 -8.44 -8.75 -30.51
C MET A 38 -9.76 -9.47 -30.83
N VAL A 39 -9.74 -10.79 -31.05
CA VAL A 39 -10.92 -11.58 -31.38
C VAL A 39 -11.44 -12.38 -30.17
N GLU A 40 -10.66 -12.48 -29.09
CA GLU A 40 -11.00 -13.30 -27.92
C GLU A 40 -11.90 -12.56 -26.93
N LYS A 41 -12.87 -13.29 -26.37
CA LYS A 41 -13.74 -12.81 -25.30
C LYS A 41 -12.95 -12.72 -24.00
N PRO A 42 -13.23 -11.73 -23.13
CA PRO A 42 -12.56 -11.63 -21.83
C PRO A 42 -12.79 -12.89 -21.00
N PRO A 43 -11.77 -13.37 -20.26
CA PRO A 43 -11.90 -14.52 -19.40
C PRO A 43 -12.97 -14.23 -18.33
N LYS A 44 -13.83 -15.23 -18.07
CA LYS A 44 -14.82 -15.16 -16.99
C LYS A 44 -14.15 -15.53 -15.68
N ILE A 45 -14.33 -14.68 -14.67
CA ILE A 45 -13.82 -14.92 -13.32
C ILE A 45 -14.99 -15.34 -12.45
N ASN A 46 -14.87 -16.47 -11.78
CA ASN A 46 -15.91 -16.93 -10.87
C ASN A 46 -15.94 -16.11 -9.57
N GLU A 47 -17.06 -16.17 -8.85
CA GLU A 47 -17.28 -15.33 -7.67
C GLU A 47 -16.28 -15.63 -6.54
N ILE A 48 -15.90 -16.89 -6.35
CA ILE A 48 -14.95 -17.30 -5.31
C ILE A 48 -13.58 -16.68 -5.59
N ALA A 49 -13.12 -16.74 -6.84
CA ALA A 49 -11.87 -16.12 -7.27
C ALA A 49 -11.90 -14.60 -7.10
N LEU A 50 -13.03 -13.94 -7.38
CA LEU A 50 -13.18 -12.49 -7.14
C LEU A 50 -13.08 -12.15 -5.64
N ARG A 51 -13.74 -12.92 -4.76
CA ARG A 51 -13.66 -12.72 -3.31
C ARG A 51 -12.24 -12.95 -2.79
N LEU A 52 -11.58 -14.02 -3.25
CA LEU A 52 -10.20 -14.31 -2.87
C LEU A 52 -9.23 -13.22 -3.35
N SER A 53 -9.40 -12.73 -4.58
CA SER A 53 -8.60 -11.65 -5.14
C SER A 53 -8.78 -10.34 -4.36
N ALA A 54 -9.99 -10.04 -3.88
CA ALA A 54 -10.24 -8.89 -3.01
C ALA A 54 -9.48 -8.99 -1.68
N GLU A 55 -9.44 -10.17 -1.06
CA GLU A 55 -8.64 -10.40 0.15
C GLU A 55 -7.13 -10.39 -0.13
N TYR A 56 -6.71 -10.86 -1.30
CA TYR A 56 -5.31 -10.83 -1.71
C TYR A 56 -4.78 -9.40 -1.86
N LEU A 57 -5.52 -8.54 -2.59
CA LEU A 57 -5.20 -7.12 -2.72
C LEU A 57 -5.22 -6.39 -1.36
N ARG A 58 -6.15 -6.76 -0.48
CA ARG A 58 -6.20 -6.23 0.89
C ARG A 58 -4.95 -6.61 1.68
N ARG A 59 -4.54 -7.88 1.66
CA ARG A 59 -3.31 -8.35 2.33
C ARG A 59 -2.07 -7.68 1.77
N PHE A 60 -1.95 -7.57 0.44
CA PHE A 60 -0.86 -6.84 -0.21
C PHE A 60 -0.77 -5.40 0.30
N THR A 61 -1.91 -4.69 0.34
CA THR A 61 -1.96 -3.29 0.79
C THR A 61 -1.57 -3.17 2.27
N ILE A 62 -2.07 -4.06 3.13
CA ILE A 62 -1.73 -4.10 4.55
C ILE A 62 -0.23 -4.33 4.75
N GLU A 63 0.35 -5.30 4.04
CA GLU A 63 1.77 -5.63 4.15
C GLU A 63 2.65 -4.48 3.66
N LEU A 64 2.27 -3.83 2.55
CA LEU A 64 2.98 -2.66 2.03
C LEU A 64 3.00 -1.51 3.04
N VAL A 65 1.84 -1.19 3.64
CA VAL A 65 1.75 -0.16 4.68
C VAL A 65 2.54 -0.57 5.92
N HIS A 66 2.46 -1.84 6.34
CA HIS A 66 3.17 -2.35 7.49
C HIS A 66 4.69 -2.20 7.34
N ARG A 67 5.26 -2.68 6.23
CA ARG A 67 6.70 -2.55 5.97
C ARG A 67 7.14 -1.11 5.80
N SER A 68 6.33 -0.28 5.15
CA SER A 68 6.60 1.16 5.06
C SER A 68 6.63 1.83 6.44
N THR A 69 5.76 1.40 7.36
CA THR A 69 5.76 1.87 8.75
C THR A 69 7.03 1.44 9.49
N GLN A 70 7.50 0.21 9.26
CA GLN A 70 8.75 -0.27 9.86
C GLN A 70 9.95 0.55 9.38
N VAL A 71 10.04 0.84 8.07
CA VAL A 71 11.07 1.71 7.49
C VAL A 71 11.03 3.11 8.12
N ALA A 72 9.83 3.72 8.22
CA ALA A 72 9.67 5.04 8.83
C ALA A 72 10.19 5.08 10.27
N ARG A 73 9.83 4.08 11.09
CA ARG A 73 10.28 3.98 12.49
C ARG A 73 11.79 3.79 12.60
N GLN A 74 12.38 3.02 11.70
CA GLN A 74 13.81 2.80 11.68
C GLN A 74 14.57 4.10 11.36
N GLU A 75 14.12 4.85 10.34
CA GLU A 75 14.71 6.14 9.99
C GLU A 75 14.58 7.16 11.12
N GLU A 76 13.41 7.24 11.78
CA GLU A 76 13.23 8.11 12.95
C GLU A 76 14.21 7.78 14.08
N GLN A 77 14.45 6.49 14.32
CA GLN A 77 15.38 6.03 15.34
C GLN A 77 16.85 6.31 14.98
N GLU A 78 17.21 6.17 13.70
CA GLU A 78 18.54 6.52 13.18
C GLU A 78 18.79 8.03 13.29
N GLU A 79 17.82 8.86 12.90
CA GLU A 79 17.90 10.33 13.03
C GLU A 79 18.00 10.78 14.50
N GLU A 80 17.29 10.13 15.42
CA GLU A 80 17.37 10.43 16.85
C GLU A 80 18.74 10.09 17.42
N ASN A 81 19.31 8.93 17.07
CA ASN A 81 20.66 8.53 17.47
C ASN A 81 21.73 9.50 16.93
N ASP A 82 21.63 9.92 15.66
CA ASP A 82 22.58 10.85 15.06
C ASP A 82 22.58 12.24 15.73
N ARG A 83 21.41 12.71 16.20
CA ARG A 83 21.30 13.97 16.97
C ARG A 83 21.98 13.89 18.33
N ILE A 84 21.88 12.74 19.00
CA ILE A 84 22.52 12.49 20.29
C ILE A 84 24.05 12.43 20.12
N LEU A 85 24.53 11.85 19.01
CA LEU A 85 25.97 11.67 18.75
C LEU A 85 26.66 12.93 18.20
N ASN A 86 25.95 13.80 17.46
CA ASN A 86 26.56 14.91 16.68
C ASN A 86 26.17 16.33 17.11
N SER A 87 25.76 16.60 18.35
CA SER A 87 25.39 17.98 18.76
C SER A 87 26.59 18.95 18.78
N PRO A 88 26.57 20.03 17.97
CA PRO A 88 26.87 21.36 18.50
C PRO A 88 25.62 22.24 18.43
N SER A 89 25.35 22.86 19.56
CA SER A 89 24.27 23.80 19.85
C SER A 89 24.12 24.89 18.77
N THR A 90 23.19 24.74 17.82
CA THR A 90 22.66 25.92 17.11
C THR A 90 21.24 25.68 16.60
N SER A 91 20.39 26.63 16.98
CA SER A 91 18.95 26.76 16.78
C SER A 91 18.47 26.58 15.33
N GLN A 92 17.68 25.53 15.09
CA GLN A 92 16.74 25.45 13.96
C GLN A 92 15.32 25.16 14.48
N ALA A 93 14.73 26.14 15.17
CA ALA A 93 13.39 26.00 15.76
C ALA A 93 12.25 25.90 14.71
N GLY A 94 12.47 26.38 13.48
CA GLY A 94 11.47 26.33 12.41
C GLY A 94 11.29 24.96 11.76
N ASP A 95 12.38 24.23 11.57
CA ASP A 95 12.39 22.90 10.92
C ASP A 95 11.96 21.79 11.89
N HIS A 96 12.12 22.03 13.19
CA HIS A 96 11.73 21.09 14.25
C HIS A 96 10.21 20.92 14.37
N ASN A 97 9.43 21.97 14.14
CA ASN A 97 7.96 21.91 14.22
C ASN A 97 7.36 21.15 13.04
N LEU A 98 7.84 21.40 11.82
CA LEU A 98 7.41 20.64 10.63
C LEU A 98 7.80 19.16 10.72
N ARG A 99 9.00 18.85 11.22
CA ARG A 99 9.43 17.47 11.44
C ARG A 99 8.67 16.75 12.56
N ALA A 100 8.25 17.48 13.60
CA ALA A 100 7.38 16.92 14.63
C ALA A 100 5.99 16.58 14.08
N ASP A 101 5.44 17.43 13.22
CA ASP A 101 4.14 17.21 12.57
C ASP A 101 4.18 16.04 11.56
N LEU A 102 5.36 15.72 11.02
CA LEU A 102 5.58 14.58 10.12
C LEU A 102 5.96 13.29 10.85
N LYS A 103 6.24 13.34 12.16
CA LYS A 103 6.63 12.17 12.95
C LYS A 103 5.50 11.15 13.01
N GLY A 104 5.81 9.90 12.69
CA GLY A 104 4.84 8.81 12.61
C GLY A 104 4.01 8.77 11.32
N LEU A 105 4.20 9.71 10.40
CA LEU A 105 3.58 9.67 9.08
C LEU A 105 4.45 8.88 8.09
N ILE A 106 3.78 8.05 7.29
CA ILE A 106 4.45 7.31 6.21
C ILE A 106 4.57 8.22 4.99
N GLU A 107 5.80 8.56 4.62
CA GLU A 107 6.12 9.27 3.39
C GLU A 107 6.30 8.31 2.19
N LEU A 108 6.23 8.86 0.98
CA LEU A 108 6.44 8.12 -0.27
C LEU A 108 7.80 7.39 -0.31
N ARG A 109 8.84 7.98 0.28
CA ARG A 109 10.18 7.39 0.35
C ARG A 109 10.19 6.07 1.12
N HIS A 110 9.39 5.96 2.19
CA HIS A 110 9.28 4.74 2.98
C HIS A 110 8.59 3.63 2.17
N LEU A 111 7.55 3.99 1.40
CA LEU A 111 6.93 3.07 0.44
C LEU A 111 7.93 2.59 -0.61
N GLN A 112 8.72 3.49 -1.19
CA GLN A 112 9.70 3.13 -2.22
C GLN A 112 10.78 2.18 -1.72
N LYS A 113 11.20 2.32 -0.45
CA LYS A 113 12.14 1.40 0.20
C LYS A 113 11.51 0.05 0.53
N ALA A 114 10.24 0.02 0.96
CA ALA A 114 9.54 -1.20 1.33
C ALA A 114 9.04 -2.02 0.11
N ALA A 115 8.63 -1.34 -0.97
CA ALA A 115 7.94 -1.93 -2.11
C ALA A 115 8.70 -3.10 -2.77
N PRO A 116 10.02 -3.04 -3.02
CA PRO A 116 10.73 -4.15 -3.66
C PRO A 116 10.60 -5.48 -2.90
N GLY A 117 10.71 -5.46 -1.57
CA GLY A 117 10.56 -6.65 -0.75
C GLY A 117 9.13 -7.20 -0.80
N VAL A 118 8.13 -6.32 -0.72
CA VAL A 118 6.71 -6.73 -0.79
C VAL A 118 6.36 -7.30 -2.17
N LEU A 119 6.91 -6.73 -3.24
CA LEU A 119 6.70 -7.21 -4.61
C LEU A 119 7.40 -8.54 -4.91
N LEU A 120 8.41 -8.95 -4.12
CA LEU A 120 9.02 -10.27 -4.24
C LEU A 120 8.24 -11.36 -3.51
N ASP A 121 7.48 -10.97 -2.49
CA ASP A 121 6.68 -11.89 -1.67
C ASP A 121 5.29 -12.21 -2.28
N PHE A 122 4.86 -11.42 -3.28
CA PHE A 122 3.56 -11.51 -3.95
C PHE A 122 3.73 -11.78 -5.46
#